data_AF-F8IJ90-F1
#
_entry.id   AF-F8IJ90-F1
#
_cell.length_a   1.000
_cell.length_b   1.000
_cell.length_c   1.000
_cell.angle_alpha   90.00
_cell.angle_beta   90.00
_cell.angle_gamma   90.00
#
_symmetry.space_group_name_H-M   'P 1'
#
loop_
_entity.id
_entity.type
_entity.pdbx_description
1 polymer ?
#
loop_
_entity_poly.entity_id
_entity_poly.type
_entity_poly.pdbx_seq_one_letter_code
_entity_poly.pdbx_strand_id
1 'polypeptide(L)'
;MFQNLTGAMNQGQDPRWDPRPASVGLYGAVPVWTASGRQEVLTPERQPLLFAAYWCPHCQRTLQLLTAIRHRLKHMPVIVNVGYPAGTSLQTAIRIAREEDAALHLAPFEQVFILTPSAGDRYAPLGYPTLVFRQGSALWSLYGEHRAEIWEKALS
;
A
#
# COMPACT_ATOMS: atom_id res chain seq x y z
N MET A 1 -16.38 -8.54 -2.53
CA MET A 1 -16.81 -7.57 -3.55
C MET A 1 -16.20 -6.24 -3.17
N PHE A 2 -15.61 -5.51 -4.12
CA PHE A 2 -15.11 -4.17 -3.86
C PHE A 2 -16.27 -3.17 -3.65
N GLN A 3 -16.02 -2.14 -2.84
CA GLN A 3 -16.91 -0.98 -2.67
C GLN A 3 -16.08 0.29 -2.64
N ASN A 4 -16.51 1.33 -3.36
CA ASN A 4 -15.88 2.65 -3.28
C ASN A 4 -16.32 3.34 -1.97
N LEU A 5 -15.35 3.53 -1.07
CA LEU A 5 -15.50 4.10 0.27
C LEU A 5 -14.76 5.43 0.42
N THR A 6 -14.35 6.06 -0.68
CA THR A 6 -13.59 7.32 -0.66
C THR A 6 -14.32 8.46 0.06
N GLY A 7 -15.65 8.43 0.16
CA GLY A 7 -16.44 9.39 0.94
C GLY A 7 -16.50 9.11 2.45
N ALA A 8 -16.14 7.90 2.92
CA ALA A 8 -16.24 7.50 4.32
C ALA A 8 -15.05 7.99 5.15
N MET A 9 -15.29 8.42 6.40
CA MET A 9 -14.24 8.81 7.36
C MET A 9 -13.27 9.86 6.80
N ASN A 10 -13.76 10.79 5.98
CA ASN A 10 -12.95 11.83 5.36
C ASN A 10 -12.78 13.03 6.31
N GLN A 11 -11.79 12.96 7.20
CA GLN A 11 -11.44 14.02 8.15
C GLN A 11 -10.36 14.96 7.60
N GLY A 12 -10.01 14.83 6.32
CA GLY A 12 -8.87 15.50 5.70
C GLY A 12 -7.58 14.70 5.81
N GLN A 13 -6.56 15.16 5.08
CA GLN A 13 -5.26 14.49 4.94
C GLN A 13 -4.22 15.10 5.87
N ASP A 14 -3.42 14.26 6.53
CA ASP A 14 -2.42 14.70 7.50
C ASP A 14 -1.27 15.48 6.81
N PRO A 15 -0.99 16.73 7.22
CA PRO A 15 0.11 17.52 6.68
C PRO A 15 1.48 17.19 7.31
N ARG A 16 1.56 16.35 8.33
CA ARG A 16 2.79 16.16 9.10
C ARG A 16 3.74 15.19 8.41
N TRP A 17 5.04 15.48 8.51
CA TRP A 17 6.09 14.51 8.21
C TRP A 17 6.47 13.79 9.50
N ASP A 18 5.93 12.59 9.71
CA ASP A 18 6.13 11.81 10.93
C ASP A 18 6.48 10.32 10.68
N PRO A 19 7.36 9.99 9.71
CA PRO A 19 7.76 8.62 9.51
C PRO A 19 8.48 8.07 10.74
N ARG A 20 8.30 6.78 10.98
CA ARG A 20 8.91 6.04 12.10
C ARG A 20 9.92 5.03 11.58
N PRO A 21 10.96 4.69 12.36
CA PRO A 21 11.88 3.61 11.99
C PRO A 21 11.12 2.30 11.73
N ALA A 22 11.42 1.66 10.60
CA ALA A 22 10.84 0.37 10.23
C ALA A 22 11.85 -0.77 10.48
N SER A 23 11.37 -1.90 10.98
CA SER A 23 12.21 -3.05 11.30
C SER A 23 12.69 -3.78 10.04
N VAL A 24 14.01 -3.86 9.85
CA VAL A 24 14.62 -4.70 8.80
C VAL A 24 14.26 -6.17 8.97
N GLY A 25 14.14 -6.66 10.20
CA GLY A 25 13.73 -8.05 10.46
C GLY A 25 12.30 -8.37 10.00
N LEU A 26 11.43 -7.35 9.91
CA LEU A 26 10.06 -7.51 9.43
C LEU A 26 9.94 -7.28 7.93
N TYR A 27 10.59 -6.23 7.41
CA TYR A 27 10.39 -5.77 6.04
C TYR A 27 11.52 -6.15 5.07
N GLY A 28 12.67 -6.64 5.54
CA GLY A 28 13.80 -7.02 4.70
C GLY A 28 13.53 -8.24 3.81
N ALA A 29 12.44 -8.96 4.03
CA ALA A 29 11.95 -10.02 3.17
C ALA A 29 10.42 -10.18 3.31
N VAL A 30 9.67 -9.65 2.35
CA VAL A 30 8.20 -9.70 2.35
C VAL A 30 7.74 -10.73 1.30
N PRO A 31 7.33 -11.95 1.71
CA PRO A 31 6.81 -12.94 0.78
C PRO A 31 5.43 -12.54 0.26
N VAL A 32 5.26 -12.56 -1.06
CA VAL A 32 4.03 -12.15 -1.75
C VAL A 32 3.68 -13.10 -2.88
N TRP A 33 2.43 -13.04 -3.32
CA TRP A 33 1.97 -13.63 -4.57
C TRP A 33 1.84 -12.54 -5.63
N THR A 34 2.35 -12.79 -6.83
CA THR A 34 2.07 -11.95 -8.00
C THR A 34 0.70 -12.26 -8.58
N ALA A 35 0.20 -11.38 -9.45
CA ALA A 35 -1.02 -11.63 -10.22
C ALA A 35 -0.94 -12.86 -11.14
N SER A 36 0.27 -13.32 -11.49
CA SER A 36 0.47 -14.54 -12.29
C SER A 36 0.48 -15.84 -11.46
N GLY A 37 0.38 -15.75 -10.13
CA GLY A 37 0.46 -16.90 -9.25
C GLY A 37 1.87 -17.33 -8.89
N ARG A 38 2.89 -16.50 -9.16
CA ARG A 38 4.26 -16.74 -8.70
C ARG A 38 4.45 -16.22 -7.28
N GLN A 39 5.24 -16.92 -6.48
CA GLN A 39 5.72 -16.40 -5.20
C GLN A 39 6.98 -15.59 -5.40
N GLU A 40 7.04 -14.42 -4.77
CA GLU A 40 8.20 -13.54 -4.78
C GLU A 40 8.50 -13.02 -3.38
N VAL A 41 9.70 -12.49 -3.20
CA VAL A 41 10.11 -11.80 -1.98
C VAL A 41 10.44 -10.36 -2.34
N LEU A 42 9.68 -9.43 -1.79
CA LEU A 42 9.92 -8.00 -1.95
C LEU A 42 10.76 -7.46 -0.79
N THR A 43 11.41 -6.32 -1.05
CA THR A 43 12.34 -5.66 -0.13
C THR A 43 12.23 -4.14 -0.38
N PRO A 44 11.95 -3.31 0.65
CA PRO A 44 11.80 -1.87 0.52
C PRO A 44 13.10 -1.15 0.11
N GLU A 45 14.22 -1.85 0.16
CA GLU A 45 15.54 -1.42 -0.29
C GLU A 45 15.63 -1.23 -1.81
N ARG A 46 14.80 -1.95 -2.57
CA ARG A 46 14.74 -1.85 -4.04
C ARG A 46 13.67 -0.89 -4.51
N GLN A 47 12.52 -0.89 -3.83
CA GLN A 47 11.37 -0.06 -4.17
C GLN A 47 10.45 0.11 -2.96
N PRO A 48 9.79 1.27 -2.80
CA PRO A 48 8.85 1.46 -1.70
C PRO A 48 7.68 0.46 -1.75
N LEU A 49 7.25 -0.04 -0.59
CA LEU A 49 6.15 -0.98 -0.46
C LEU A 49 4.98 -0.30 0.25
N LEU A 50 3.83 -0.19 -0.42
CA LEU A 50 2.61 0.38 0.15
C LEU A 50 1.64 -0.75 0.51
N PHE A 51 1.50 -1.04 1.80
CA PHE A 51 0.54 -1.98 2.33
C PHE A 51 -0.84 -1.33 2.38
N ALA A 52 -1.78 -1.89 1.63
CA ALA A 52 -3.14 -1.37 1.49
C ALA A 52 -4.17 -2.49 1.54
N ALA A 53 -5.36 -2.15 2.01
CA ALA A 53 -6.51 -3.04 2.02
C ALA A 53 -7.67 -2.41 1.24
N TYR A 54 -8.26 -3.18 0.33
CA TYR A 54 -9.31 -2.71 -0.58
C TYR A 54 -10.55 -2.13 0.12
N TRP A 55 -10.81 -2.56 1.36
CA TRP A 55 -11.94 -2.10 2.17
C TRP A 55 -11.62 -0.84 2.99
N CYS A 56 -10.37 -0.35 2.96
CA CYS A 56 -9.94 0.79 3.75
C CYS A 56 -10.18 2.10 2.98
N PRO A 57 -11.04 3.02 3.47
CA PRO A 57 -11.30 4.29 2.79
C PRO A 57 -10.05 5.17 2.66
N HIS A 58 -9.17 5.14 3.66
CA HIS A 58 -7.89 5.87 3.64
C HIS A 58 -6.93 5.33 2.58
N CYS A 59 -6.89 4.00 2.37
CA CYS A 59 -6.13 3.39 1.28
C CYS A 59 -6.64 3.88 -0.08
N GLN A 60 -7.94 3.80 -0.31
CA GLN A 60 -8.54 4.19 -1.59
C GLN A 60 -8.23 5.65 -1.95
N ARG A 61 -8.42 6.59 -1.01
CA ARG A 61 -8.06 8.00 -1.23
C ARG A 61 -6.57 8.21 -1.44
N THR A 62 -5.73 7.47 -0.72
CA THR A 62 -4.28 7.54 -0.91
C THR A 62 -3.89 7.04 -2.31
N LEU A 63 -4.46 5.94 -2.79
CA LEU A 63 -4.21 5.43 -4.15
C LEU A 63 -4.68 6.41 -5.24
N GLN A 64 -5.83 7.07 -5.04
CA GLN A 64 -6.28 8.15 -5.93
C GLN A 64 -5.32 9.35 -5.92
N LEU A 65 -4.87 9.76 -4.74
CA LEU A 65 -3.90 10.85 -4.59
C LEU A 65 -2.59 10.51 -5.31
N LEU A 66 -2.01 9.34 -5.04
CA LEU A 66 -0.79 8.86 -5.69
C LEU A 66 -0.97 8.76 -7.21
N THR A 67 -2.14 8.35 -7.67
CA THR A 67 -2.50 8.35 -9.10
C THR A 67 -2.44 9.77 -9.69
N ALA A 68 -3.02 10.76 -9.01
CA ALA A 68 -3.06 12.15 -9.47
C ALA A 68 -1.66 12.78 -9.50
N ILE A 69 -0.81 12.47 -8.52
CA ILE A 69 0.54 13.03 -8.40
C ILE A 69 1.64 12.14 -8.99
N ARG A 70 1.31 11.04 -9.67
CA ARG A 70 2.27 10.04 -10.17
C ARG A 70 3.45 10.62 -10.96
N HIS A 71 3.22 11.71 -11.68
CA HIS A 71 4.24 12.41 -12.49
C HIS A 71 5.26 13.19 -11.65
N ARG A 72 4.99 13.41 -10.37
CA ARG A 72 5.84 14.10 -9.38
C ARG A 72 6.67 13.12 -8.55
N LEU A 73 6.31 11.83 -8.56
CA LEU A 73 6.97 10.80 -7.76
C LEU A 73 8.23 10.31 -8.47
N LYS A 74 9.36 10.19 -7.76
CA LYS A 74 10.56 9.56 -8.33
C LYS A 74 10.49 8.05 -8.29
N HIS A 75 9.84 7.52 -7.26
CA HIS A 75 9.64 6.10 -7.07
C HIS A 75 8.15 5.79 -7.00
N MET A 76 7.68 4.94 -7.91
CA MET A 76 6.34 4.38 -7.81
C MET A 76 6.37 3.23 -6.80
N PRO A 77 5.50 3.23 -5.77
CA PRO A 77 5.45 2.14 -4.82
C PRO A 77 4.82 0.90 -5.46
N VAL A 78 5.19 -0.27 -4.94
CA VAL A 78 4.44 -1.50 -5.19
C VAL A 78 3.33 -1.62 -4.17
N ILE A 79 2.11 -1.86 -4.65
CA ILE A 79 0.95 -2.03 -3.79
C ILE A 79 0.94 -3.47 -3.31
N VAL A 80 1.15 -3.63 -2.00
CA VAL A 80 1.06 -4.92 -1.32
C VAL A 80 -0.34 -5.03 -0.75
N ASN A 81 -1.22 -5.71 -1.48
CA ASN A 81 -2.61 -5.91 -1.10
C ASN A 81 -2.71 -6.93 0.05
N VAL A 82 -3.28 -6.49 1.16
CA VAL A 82 -3.42 -7.26 2.41
C VAL A 82 -4.83 -7.11 3.00
N GLY A 83 -5.08 -7.76 4.14
CA GLY A 83 -6.35 -7.65 4.87
C GLY A 83 -7.49 -8.47 4.26
N TYR A 84 -7.15 -9.55 3.56
CA TYR A 84 -8.14 -10.47 3.00
C TYR A 84 -8.71 -11.42 4.08
N PRO A 85 -10.01 -11.72 4.05
CA PRO A 85 -10.60 -12.76 4.90
C PRO A 85 -9.96 -14.14 4.69
N ALA A 86 -10.04 -14.99 5.71
CA ALA A 86 -9.58 -16.37 5.62
C ALA A 86 -10.26 -17.11 4.45
N GLY A 87 -9.47 -17.89 3.70
CA GLY A 87 -9.96 -18.63 2.54
C GLY A 87 -10.08 -17.82 1.24
N THR A 88 -9.71 -16.53 1.23
CA THR A 88 -9.68 -15.75 0.00
C THR A 88 -8.67 -16.33 -0.99
N SER A 89 -9.13 -16.70 -2.18
CA SER A 89 -8.26 -17.17 -3.25
C SER A 89 -7.52 -16.03 -3.95
N LEU A 90 -6.35 -16.32 -4.52
CA LEU A 90 -5.59 -15.35 -5.31
C LEU A 90 -6.43 -14.74 -6.45
N GLN A 91 -7.22 -15.56 -7.15
CA GLN A 91 -8.11 -15.09 -8.21
C GLN A 91 -9.16 -14.08 -7.68
N THR A 92 -9.67 -14.30 -6.47
CA THR A 92 -10.61 -13.37 -5.84
C THR A 92 -9.91 -12.06 -5.46
N ALA A 93 -8.71 -12.13 -4.89
CA ALA A 93 -7.90 -10.96 -4.57
C ALA A 93 -7.58 -10.11 -5.82
N ILE A 94 -7.14 -10.75 -6.91
CA ILE A 94 -6.87 -10.09 -8.20
C ILE A 94 -8.14 -9.44 -8.76
N ARG A 95 -9.28 -10.14 -8.70
CA ARG A 95 -10.55 -9.57 -9.17
C ARG A 95 -10.92 -8.32 -8.37
N ILE A 96 -10.80 -8.36 -7.04
CA ILE A 96 -11.06 -7.20 -6.17
C ILE A 96 -10.15 -6.03 -6.52
N ALA A 97 -8.84 -6.26 -6.71
CA ALA A 97 -7.90 -5.22 -7.10
C ALA A 97 -8.25 -4.59 -8.46
N ARG A 98 -8.67 -5.40 -9.44
CA ARG A 98 -9.15 -4.89 -10.74
C ARG A 98 -10.44 -4.07 -10.62
N GLU A 99 -11.37 -4.50 -9.77
CA GLU A 99 -12.59 -3.74 -9.48
C GLU A 99 -12.24 -2.38 -8.84
N GLU A 100 -11.29 -2.34 -7.91
CA GLU A 100 -10.77 -1.12 -7.27
C GLU A 100 -10.10 -0.19 -8.28
N ASP A 101 -9.16 -0.71 -9.08
CA ASP A 101 -8.46 0.05 -10.12
C ASP A 101 -9.45 0.72 -11.09
N ALA A 102 -10.43 -0.04 -11.57
CA ALA A 102 -11.42 0.45 -12.52
C ALA A 102 -12.35 1.49 -11.88
N ALA A 103 -12.82 1.25 -10.66
CA ALA A 103 -13.76 2.13 -9.97
C ALA A 103 -13.13 3.43 -9.49
N LEU A 104 -11.83 3.42 -9.17
CA LEU A 104 -11.10 4.59 -8.67
C LEU A 104 -10.22 5.26 -9.74
N HIS A 105 -10.17 4.70 -10.94
CA HIS A 105 -9.35 5.14 -12.07
C HIS A 105 -7.86 5.23 -11.71
N LEU A 106 -7.33 4.18 -11.07
CA LEU A 106 -5.97 4.17 -10.54
C LEU A 106 -4.92 4.12 -11.65
N ALA A 107 -3.74 4.67 -11.36
CA ALA A 107 -2.55 4.48 -12.18
C ALA A 107 -2.18 2.98 -12.21
N PRO A 108 -1.44 2.52 -13.25
CA PRO A 108 -1.03 1.12 -13.37
C PRO A 108 0.12 0.79 -12.41
N PHE A 109 -0.16 0.81 -11.10
CA PHE A 109 0.81 0.38 -10.09
C PHE A 109 1.10 -1.12 -10.25
N GLU A 110 2.32 -1.52 -9.91
CA GLU A 110 2.59 -2.94 -9.66
C GLU A 110 1.82 -3.37 -8.42
N GLN A 111 1.13 -4.50 -8.50
CA GLN A 111 0.30 -5.04 -7.43
C GLN A 111 0.65 -6.49 -7.13
N VAL A 112 0.82 -6.76 -5.84
CA VAL A 112 1.08 -8.09 -5.30
C VAL A 112 0.15 -8.35 -4.12
N PHE A 113 0.07 -9.59 -3.66
CA PHE A 113 -0.95 -10.04 -2.71
C PHE A 113 -0.35 -10.84 -1.57
N ILE A 114 -0.82 -10.59 -0.34
CA ILE A 114 -0.61 -11.47 0.80
C ILE A 114 -1.98 -11.93 1.30
N LEU A 115 -2.27 -13.20 1.09
CA LEU A 115 -3.60 -13.79 1.35
C LEU A 115 -3.79 -14.27 2.79
N THR A 116 -2.73 -14.25 3.60
CA THR A 116 -2.80 -14.59 5.01
C THR A 116 -3.61 -13.52 5.76
N PRO A 117 -4.68 -13.87 6.51
CA PRO A 117 -5.54 -12.87 7.15
C PRO A 117 -4.82 -11.92 8.11
N SER A 118 -3.81 -12.42 8.83
CA SER A 118 -2.99 -11.64 9.77
C SER A 118 -1.92 -10.77 9.10
N ALA A 119 -1.88 -10.70 7.76
CA ALA A 119 -0.89 -9.89 7.06
C ALA A 119 -1.01 -8.40 7.39
N GLY A 120 -2.23 -7.93 7.63
CA GLY A 120 -2.49 -6.56 8.08
C GLY A 120 -1.85 -6.25 9.43
N ASP A 121 -2.17 -7.06 10.43
CA ASP A 121 -1.62 -6.92 11.79
C ASP A 121 -0.08 -7.01 11.79
N ARG A 122 0.47 -7.83 10.89
CA ARG A 122 1.92 -8.01 10.77
C ARG A 122 2.62 -6.83 10.09
N TYR A 123 2.10 -6.35 8.96
CA TYR A 123 2.81 -5.40 8.11
C TYR A 123 2.30 -3.95 8.18
N ALA A 124 1.11 -3.73 8.71
CA ALA A 124 0.49 -2.42 8.92
C ALA A 124 -0.09 -2.29 10.36
N PRO A 125 0.68 -2.61 11.42
CA PRO A 125 0.16 -2.69 12.80
C PRO A 125 -0.36 -1.36 13.36
N LEU A 126 0.11 -0.23 12.81
CA LEU A 126 -0.30 1.11 13.23
C LEU A 126 -1.49 1.65 12.42
N GLY A 127 -1.94 0.92 11.40
CA GLY A 127 -3.07 1.28 10.56
C GLY A 127 -2.73 1.39 9.08
N TYR A 128 -3.74 1.78 8.31
CA TYR A 128 -3.69 1.79 6.85
C TYR A 128 -3.87 3.22 6.28
N PRO A 129 -3.34 3.48 5.07
CA PRO A 129 -2.30 2.69 4.39
C PRO A 129 -0.98 2.73 5.17
N THR A 130 -0.06 1.80 4.92
CA THR A 130 1.30 1.87 5.48
C THR A 130 2.33 1.78 4.36
N LEU A 131 3.12 2.83 4.17
CA LEU A 131 4.28 2.82 3.28
C LEU A 131 5.53 2.41 4.05
N VAL A 132 6.35 1.57 3.46
CA VAL A 132 7.71 1.27 3.92
C VAL A 132 8.68 1.61 2.81
N PHE A 133 9.68 2.42 3.13
CA PHE A 133 10.63 2.94 2.15
C PHE A 133 12.01 3.10 2.78
N ARG A 134 13.03 3.11 1.92
CA ARG A 134 14.40 3.40 2.34
C ARG A 134 14.66 4.89 2.23
N GLN A 135 15.27 5.46 3.27
CA GLN A 135 15.82 6.82 3.23
C GLN A 135 17.22 6.80 3.85
N GLY A 136 18.22 7.12 3.02
CA GLY A 136 19.63 6.91 3.39
C GLY A 136 19.95 5.42 3.56
N SER A 137 20.48 5.04 4.72
CA SER A 137 20.79 3.64 5.07
C SER A 137 19.72 2.95 5.91
N ALA A 138 18.64 3.64 6.27
CA ALA A 138 17.61 3.13 7.17
C ALA A 138 16.27 2.92 6.46
N LEU A 139 15.48 2.00 6.99
CA LEU A 139 14.08 1.81 6.61
C LEU A 139 13.17 2.66 7.49
N TRP A 140 12.19 3.25 6.85
CA TRP A 140 11.19 4.10 7.47
C TRP A 140 9.80 3.65 7.07
N SER A 141 8.84 3.92 7.94
CA SER A 141 7.43 3.65 7.71
C SER A 141 6.59 4.90 7.93
N LEU A 142 5.67 5.16 7.01
CA LEU A 142 4.68 6.24 7.09
C LEU A 142 3.30 5.59 7.00
N TYR A 143 2.45 5.80 8.01
CA TYR A 143 1.13 5.16 8.07
C TYR A 143 0.01 6.19 8.13
N GLY A 144 -1.14 5.87 7.57
CA GLY A 144 -2.30 6.76 7.50
C GLY A 144 -2.29 7.67 6.27
N GLU A 145 -3.40 8.38 6.11
CA GLU A 145 -3.65 9.26 4.96
C GLU A 145 -2.94 10.61 5.12
N HIS A 146 -2.02 10.90 4.20
CA HIS A 146 -1.23 12.12 4.18
C HIS A 146 -1.47 12.97 2.93
N ARG A 147 -1.07 14.25 3.00
CA ARG A 147 -1.11 15.17 1.85
C ARG A 147 -0.06 14.82 0.79
N ALA A 148 -0.26 15.36 -0.41
CA ALA A 148 0.61 15.16 -1.57
C ALA A 148 2.09 15.40 -1.26
N GLU A 149 2.40 16.50 -0.55
CA GLU A 149 3.78 16.91 -0.27
C GLU A 149 4.52 15.90 0.61
N ILE A 150 3.81 15.20 1.50
CA ILE A 150 4.38 14.18 2.37
C ILE A 150 4.63 12.90 1.57
N TRP A 151 3.69 12.49 0.72
CA TRP A 151 3.88 11.34 -0.16
C TRP A 151 5.02 11.55 -1.16
N GLU A 152 5.10 12.73 -1.75
CA GLU A 152 6.21 13.10 -2.63
C GLU A 152 7.53 13.02 -1.88
N LYS A 153 7.61 13.57 -0.66
CA LYS A 153 8.83 13.49 0.15
C LYS A 153 9.23 12.06 0.50
N ALA A 154 8.28 11.17 0.76
CA ALA A 154 8.54 9.75 1.06
C ALA A 154 8.95 8.94 -0.19
N LEU A 155 8.50 9.35 -1.37
CA LEU A 155 8.67 8.64 -2.64
C LEU A 155 9.62 9.37 -3.62
N SER A 156 10.48 10.25 -3.09
CA SER A 156 11.50 11.05 -3.80
C SER A 156 12.93 10.65 -3.47
#